data_AF-A0AAJ5E352-F1
#
_entry.id   AF-A0AAJ5E352-F1
#
_cell.length_a   1.000
_cell.length_b   1.000
_cell.length_c   1.000
_cell.angle_alpha   90.00
_cell.angle_beta   90.00
_cell.angle_gamma   90.00
#
_symmetry.space_group_name_H-M   'P 1'
#
loop_
_entity.id
_entity.type
_entity.pdbx_description
1 polymer ?
#
loop_
_entity_poly.entity_id
_entity_poly.type
_entity_poly.pdbx_seq_one_letter_code
_entity_poly.pdbx_strand_id
1 'polypeptide(L)'
;MELTRTTLAWVWGALILLSLFDVAIIFYAAHTKLEALEKHFKQLDSICVNRLTWGTGHHGRIFRLAAISALISSKKIQRQEPLSVEEVKRLPKRLKRWAAYPFHIAYFVTGAVVVLWLYGKYTGLLK
;
A
#
# COMPACT_ATOMS: atom_id res chain seq x y z
N MET A 1 27.98 23.22 5.84
CA MET A 1 26.63 23.47 5.28
C MET A 1 26.43 22.83 3.91
N GLU A 2 27.42 22.84 3.01
CA GLU A 2 27.34 22.14 1.70
C GLU A 2 27.09 20.63 1.82
N LEU A 3 27.86 19.94 2.68
CA LEU A 3 27.76 18.48 2.86
C LEU A 3 26.37 18.01 3.34
N THR A 4 25.76 18.75 4.26
CA THR A 4 24.40 18.44 4.76
C THR A 4 23.32 18.63 3.69
N ARG A 5 23.55 19.57 2.76
CA ARG A 5 22.61 19.87 1.68
C ARG A 5 22.66 18.81 0.58
N THR A 6 23.85 18.35 0.22
CA THR A 6 24.03 17.26 -0.75
C THR A 6 23.49 15.95 -0.18
N THR A 7 23.75 15.61 1.09
CA THR A 7 23.18 14.41 1.71
C THR A 7 21.64 14.44 1.73
N LEU A 8 21.03 15.59 2.04
CA LEU A 8 19.57 15.73 1.98
C LEU A 8 19.04 15.52 0.56
N ALA A 9 19.70 16.07 -0.46
CA ALA A 9 19.31 15.88 -1.86
C ALA A 9 19.36 14.40 -2.28
N TRP A 10 20.41 13.66 -1.87
CA TRP A 10 20.50 12.23 -2.13
C TRP A 10 19.40 11.43 -1.41
N VAL A 11 19.08 11.77 -0.16
CA VAL A 11 18.00 11.12 0.60
C VAL A 11 16.64 11.38 -0.06
N TRP A 12 16.36 12.63 -0.47
CA TRP A 12 15.15 12.95 -1.24
C TRP A 12 15.08 12.17 -2.55
N GLY A 13 16.18 12.12 -3.31
CA GLY A 13 16.25 11.35 -4.55
C GLY A 13 15.99 9.86 -4.34
N ALA A 14 16.57 9.27 -3.30
CA ALA A 14 16.35 7.87 -2.94
C ALA A 14 14.89 7.60 -2.52
N LEU A 15 14.26 8.50 -1.76
CA LEU A 15 12.85 8.38 -1.37
C LEU A 15 11.91 8.46 -2.58
N ILE A 16 12.18 9.36 -3.53
CA ILE A 16 11.39 9.49 -4.76
C ILE A 16 11.52 8.20 -5.60
N LEU A 17 12.75 7.70 -5.79
CA LEU A 17 12.97 6.46 -6.53
C LEU A 17 12.27 5.26 -5.88
N LEU A 18 12.36 5.14 -4.54
CA LEU A 18 11.68 4.09 -3.80
C LEU A 18 10.16 4.19 -3.93
N SER A 19 9.60 5.41 -3.89
CA SER A 19 8.18 5.65 -4.09
C SER A 19 7.71 5.26 -5.49
N LEU A 20 8.48 5.59 -6.54
CA LEU A 20 8.14 5.21 -7.91
C LEU A 20 8.17 3.68 -8.09
N PHE A 21 9.17 3.03 -7.48
CA PHE A 21 9.29 1.58 -7.51
C PHE A 21 8.12 0.90 -6.80
N ASP A 22 7.70 1.43 -5.65
CA ASP A 22 6.54 0.94 -4.90
C ASP A 22 5.24 1.09 -5.70
N VAL A 23 5.02 2.25 -6.34
CA VAL A 23 3.86 2.48 -7.22
C VAL A 23 3.85 1.48 -8.38
N ALA A 24 5.00 1.20 -9.00
CA ALA A 24 5.11 0.20 -10.06
C ALA A 24 4.78 -1.21 -9.55
N ILE A 25 5.23 -1.57 -8.35
CA ILE A 25 4.90 -2.85 -7.71
C ILE A 25 3.40 -2.95 -7.41
N ILE A 26 2.79 -1.90 -6.87
CA ILE A 26 1.34 -1.83 -6.60
C ILE A 26 0.57 -2.01 -7.89
N PHE A 27 0.98 -1.32 -8.96
CA PHE A 27 0.36 -1.43 -10.27
C PHE A 27 0.48 -2.85 -10.82
N TYR A 28 1.66 -3.45 -10.76
CA TYR A 28 1.88 -4.84 -11.17
C TYR A 28 1.04 -5.82 -10.36
N ALA A 29 0.96 -5.65 -9.04
CA ALA A 29 0.13 -6.49 -8.17
C ALA A 29 -1.37 -6.30 -8.47
N ALA A 30 -1.81 -5.07 -8.75
CA ALA A 30 -3.20 -4.74 -9.08
C ALA A 30 -3.64 -5.33 -10.42
N HIS A 31 -2.71 -5.53 -11.37
CA HIS A 31 -3.02 -6.15 -12.65
C HIS A 31 -2.85 -7.68 -12.64
N THR A 32 -1.83 -8.21 -11.96
CA THR A 32 -1.48 -9.64 -12.04
C THR A 32 -1.99 -10.49 -10.87
N LYS A 33 -2.14 -9.91 -9.68
CA LYS A 33 -2.53 -10.64 -8.46
C LYS A 33 -3.93 -10.32 -8.00
N LEU A 34 -4.49 -9.18 -8.40
CA LEU A 34 -5.85 -8.78 -8.02
C LEU A 34 -6.90 -9.81 -8.45
N GLU A 35 -6.85 -10.30 -9.68
CA GLU A 35 -7.86 -11.27 -10.16
C GLU A 35 -7.80 -12.59 -9.37
N ALA A 36 -6.59 -13.03 -8.99
CA ALA A 36 -6.41 -14.22 -8.15
C ALA A 36 -6.92 -14.00 -6.71
N LEU A 37 -6.75 -12.78 -6.16
CA LEU A 37 -7.28 -12.38 -4.86
C LEU A 37 -8.81 -12.28 -4.91
N GLU A 38 -9.39 -11.59 -5.88
CA GLU A 38 -10.83 -11.44 -6.05
C GLU A 38 -11.54 -12.78 -6.26
N LYS A 39 -10.88 -13.76 -6.91
CA LYS A 39 -11.42 -15.11 -7.04
C LYS A 39 -11.49 -15.85 -5.70
N HIS A 40 -10.53 -15.64 -4.80
CA HIS A 40 -10.56 -16.23 -3.45
C HIS A 40 -11.61 -15.57 -2.57
N PHE A 41 -11.74 -14.25 -2.69
CA PHE A 41 -12.65 -13.45 -1.88
C PHE A 41 -14.03 -13.23 -2.51
N LYS A 42 -14.41 -14.03 -3.50
CA LYS A 42 -15.69 -13.90 -4.21
C LYS A 42 -16.90 -14.16 -3.30
N GLN A 43 -16.66 -14.77 -2.14
CA GLN A 43 -17.65 -15.06 -1.10
C GLN A 43 -17.81 -13.92 -0.08
N LEU A 44 -16.91 -12.92 -0.08
CA LEU A 44 -17.05 -11.72 0.75
C LEU A 44 -17.94 -10.67 0.07
N ASP A 45 -19.10 -10.41 0.68
CA ASP A 45 -20.03 -9.38 0.24
C ASP A 45 -19.37 -8.00 0.17
N SER A 46 -18.49 -7.67 1.11
CA SER A 46 -17.79 -6.38 1.13
C SER A 46 -16.84 -6.19 -0.07
N ILE A 47 -16.26 -7.26 -0.63
CA ILE A 47 -15.43 -7.18 -1.85
C ILE A 47 -16.30 -7.10 -3.11
N CYS A 48 -17.47 -7.76 -3.11
CA CYS A 48 -18.46 -7.63 -4.17
C CYS A 48 -19.01 -6.19 -4.26
N VAL A 49 -19.36 -5.60 -3.12
CA VAL A 49 -19.78 -4.19 -3.00
C VAL A 49 -18.68 -3.25 -3.46
N ASN A 50 -17.43 -3.50 -3.06
CA ASN A 50 -16.28 -2.67 -3.46
C ASN A 50 -15.98 -2.76 -4.97
N ARG A 51 -16.23 -3.92 -5.59
CA ARG A 51 -16.19 -4.11 -7.05
C ARG A 51 -17.30 -3.36 -7.76
N LEU A 52 -18.49 -3.27 -7.16
CA LEU A 52 -19.62 -2.51 -7.70
C LEU A 52 -19.39 -1.00 -7.62
N THR A 53 -18.75 -0.52 -6.54
CA THR A 53 -18.51 0.93 -6.31
C THR A 53 -17.34 1.48 -7.10
N TRP A 54 -16.23 0.75 -7.23
CA TRP A 54 -15.00 1.29 -7.84
C TRP A 54 -14.80 0.92 -9.31
N GLY A 55 -15.65 0.05 -9.86
CA GLY A 55 -15.64 -0.32 -11.28
C GLY A 55 -14.36 -1.05 -11.73
N THR A 56 -14.23 -1.27 -13.04
CA THR A 56 -13.16 -2.07 -13.67
C THR A 56 -11.93 -1.27 -14.11
N GLY A 57 -11.96 0.06 -13.96
CA GLY A 57 -10.87 0.95 -14.36
C GLY A 57 -9.59 0.79 -13.52
N HIS A 58 -8.48 1.33 -14.03
CA HIS A 58 -7.14 1.22 -13.43
C HIS A 58 -7.10 1.67 -11.95
N HIS A 59 -7.68 2.84 -11.65
CA HIS A 59 -7.75 3.33 -10.27
C HIS A 59 -8.63 2.44 -9.38
N GLY A 60 -9.76 1.95 -9.90
CA GLY A 60 -10.62 1.02 -9.17
C GLY A 60 -9.95 -0.30 -8.84
N ARG A 61 -9.03 -0.79 -9.69
CA ARG A 61 -8.22 -1.98 -9.42
C ARG A 61 -7.23 -1.75 -8.27
N ILE A 62 -6.58 -0.59 -8.24
CA ILE A 62 -5.65 -0.21 -7.17
C ILE A 62 -6.39 -0.04 -5.84
N PHE A 63 -7.52 0.65 -5.83
CA PHE A 63 -8.34 0.83 -4.61
C PHE A 63 -8.87 -0.50 -4.07
N ARG A 64 -9.27 -1.43 -4.95
CA ARG A 64 -9.67 -2.77 -4.52
C ARG A 64 -8.51 -3.57 -3.95
N LEU A 65 -7.33 -3.50 -4.55
CA LEU A 65 -6.12 -4.11 -3.98
C LEU A 65 -5.81 -3.52 -2.61
N ALA A 66 -5.95 -2.21 -2.44
CA ALA A 66 -5.74 -1.52 -1.17
C ALA A 66 -6.74 -1.95 -0.10
N ALA A 67 -8.03 -2.07 -0.45
CA ALA A 67 -9.06 -2.56 0.46
C ALA A 67 -8.79 -4.01 0.89
N ILE A 68 -8.42 -4.89 -0.05
CA ILE A 68 -8.04 -6.28 0.24
C ILE A 68 -6.79 -6.33 1.12
N SER A 69 -5.79 -5.49 0.85
CA SER A 69 -4.59 -5.39 1.68
C SER A 69 -4.91 -4.92 3.10
N ALA A 70 -5.77 -3.90 3.23
CA ALA A 70 -6.23 -3.41 4.52
C ALA A 70 -6.99 -4.48 5.29
N LEU A 71 -7.86 -5.26 4.63
CA LEU A 71 -8.54 -6.42 5.22
C LEU A 71 -7.53 -7.45 5.73
N ILE A 72 -6.51 -7.76 4.93
CA ILE A 72 -5.47 -8.74 5.28
C ILE A 72 -4.61 -8.29 6.48
N SER A 73 -4.30 -6.99 6.55
CA SER A 73 -3.37 -6.44 7.54
C SER A 73 -4.07 -6.01 8.84
N SER A 74 -5.31 -5.54 8.76
CA SER A 74 -6.06 -5.01 9.90
C SER A 74 -6.97 -6.05 10.55
N LYS A 75 -6.58 -6.49 11.76
CA LYS A 75 -7.43 -7.33 12.62
C LYS A 75 -8.75 -6.65 13.01
N LYS A 76 -8.80 -5.31 12.99
CA LYS A 76 -10.01 -4.54 13.32
C LYS A 76 -11.07 -4.71 12.23
N ILE A 77 -10.67 -4.66 10.96
CA ILE A 77 -11.56 -4.88 9.82
C ILE A 77 -12.00 -6.35 9.79
N GLN A 78 -11.08 -7.27 10.06
CA GLN A 78 -11.41 -8.71 10.14
C GLN A 78 -12.45 -9.05 11.21
N ARG A 79 -12.51 -8.30 12.32
CA ARG A 79 -13.52 -8.52 13.37
C ARG A 79 -14.92 -8.09 12.95
N GLN A 80 -15.07 -7.25 11.93
CA GLN A 80 -16.39 -6.80 11.47
C GLN A 80 -17.10 -7.87 10.63
N GLU A 81 -16.34 -8.78 9.99
CA GLU A 81 -16.89 -9.89 9.23
C GLU A 81 -16.14 -11.19 9.58
N PRO A 82 -16.75 -12.12 10.34
CA PRO A 82 -16.08 -13.36 10.74
C PRO A 82 -15.61 -14.18 9.53
N LEU A 83 -16.39 -14.21 8.45
CA LEU A 83 -16.06 -14.86 7.17
C LEU A 83 -14.73 -14.37 6.58
N SER A 84 -14.37 -13.11 6.81
CA SER A 84 -13.09 -12.54 6.35
C SER A 84 -11.88 -13.16 7.06
N VAL A 85 -12.03 -13.62 8.31
CA VAL A 85 -10.93 -14.20 9.10
C VAL A 85 -10.57 -15.57 8.54
N GLU A 86 -11.56 -16.42 8.26
CA GLU A 86 -11.32 -17.75 7.70
C GLU A 86 -10.74 -17.68 6.28
N GLU A 87 -11.24 -16.77 5.44
CA GLU A 87 -10.74 -16.60 4.07
C GLU A 87 -9.32 -16.05 4.04
N VAL A 88 -9.01 -15.05 4.87
CA VAL A 88 -7.63 -14.55 5.02
C VAL A 88 -6.68 -15.66 5.52
N LYS A 89 -7.18 -16.59 6.33
CA LYS A 89 -6.39 -17.73 6.82
C LYS A 89 -6.14 -18.79 5.75
N ARG A 90 -7.08 -18.97 4.81
CA ARG A 90 -6.95 -19.87 3.64
C ARG A 90 -6.08 -19.30 2.53
N LEU A 91 -5.80 -17.99 2.57
CA LEU A 91 -4.99 -17.33 1.55
C LEU A 91 -3.54 -17.83 1.55
N PRO A 92 -2.95 -18.16 0.38
CA PRO A 92 -1.54 -18.53 0.31
C PRO A 92 -0.62 -17.40 0.80
N LYS A 93 0.33 -17.74 1.68
CA LYS A 93 1.27 -16.81 2.33
C LYS A 93 2.02 -15.88 1.37
N ARG A 94 2.19 -16.30 0.10
CA ARG A 94 2.84 -15.51 -0.94
C ARG A 94 1.95 -14.34 -1.37
N LEU A 95 0.65 -14.58 -1.64
CA LEU A 95 -0.29 -13.52 -2.00
C LEU A 95 -0.52 -12.55 -0.84
N LYS A 96 -0.56 -13.05 0.39
CA LYS A 96 -0.63 -12.21 1.60
C LYS A 96 0.51 -11.19 1.65
N ARG A 97 1.74 -11.63 1.36
CA ARG A 97 2.92 -10.76 1.32
C ARG A 97 2.87 -9.76 0.17
N TRP A 98 2.48 -10.18 -1.03
CA TRP A 98 2.33 -9.27 -2.17
C TRP A 98 1.27 -8.19 -1.94
N ALA A 99 0.21 -8.49 -1.19
CA ALA A 99 -0.80 -7.51 -0.83
C ALA A 99 -0.32 -6.57 0.28
N ALA A 100 0.34 -7.06 1.34
CA ALA A 100 0.69 -6.24 2.50
C ALA A 100 1.99 -5.43 2.32
N TYR A 101 3.01 -6.00 1.68
CA TYR A 101 4.36 -5.42 1.59
C TYR A 101 4.39 -4.03 0.93
N PRO A 102 3.67 -3.76 -0.18
CA PRO A 102 3.70 -2.45 -0.82
C PRO A 102 3.14 -1.35 0.09
N PHE A 103 2.08 -1.65 0.84
CA PHE A 103 1.47 -0.67 1.74
C PHE A 103 2.34 -0.36 2.96
N HIS A 104 3.14 -1.33 3.42
CA HIS A 104 4.13 -1.08 4.46
C HIS A 104 5.27 -0.18 3.97
N ILE A 105 5.72 -0.36 2.71
CA ILE A 105 6.71 0.53 2.09
C ILE A 105 6.13 1.93 1.94
N ALA A 106 4.92 2.07 1.40
CA ALA A 106 4.26 3.37 1.27
C ALA A 106 4.14 4.11 2.61
N TYR A 107 3.77 3.41 3.69
CA TYR A 107 3.68 3.99 5.03
C TYR A 107 5.05 4.45 5.54
N PHE A 108 6.09 3.63 5.35
CA PHE A 108 7.47 3.98 5.72
C PHE A 108 7.98 5.20 4.95
N VAL A 109 7.77 5.24 3.63
CA VAL A 109 8.17 6.36 2.77
C VAL A 109 7.46 7.63 3.21
N THR A 110 6.16 7.56 3.48
CA THR A 110 5.38 8.71 3.96
C THR A 110 5.92 9.23 5.29
N GLY A 111 6.18 8.33 6.25
CA GLY A 111 6.77 8.69 7.54
C GLY A 111 8.16 9.33 7.37
N ALA A 112 9.02 8.75 6.53
CA ALA A 112 10.35 9.28 6.25
C ALA A 112 10.29 10.68 5.63
N VAL A 113 9.37 10.92 4.68
CA VAL A 113 9.14 12.24 4.07
C VAL A 113 8.72 13.27 5.12
N VAL A 114 7.79 12.93 6.02
CA VAL A 114 7.35 13.85 7.09
C VAL A 114 8.49 14.19 8.03
N VAL A 115 9.26 13.19 8.47
CA VAL A 115 10.41 13.40 9.36
C VAL A 115 11.47 14.26 8.70
N LEU A 116 11.78 14.00 7.42
CA LEU A 116 12.77 14.76 6.66
C LEU A 116 12.31 16.21 6.43
N TRP A 117 11.02 16.41 6.17
CA TRP A 117 10.42 17.74 6.03
C TRP A 117 10.45 18.52 7.35
N LEU A 118 10.08 17.89 8.46
CA LEU A 118 10.16 18.49 9.80
C LEU A 118 11.61 18.84 10.17
N TYR A 119 12.57 17.97 9.86
CA TYR A 119 13.98 18.22 10.08
C TYR A 119 14.48 19.42 9.25
N GLY A 120 14.11 19.49 7.96
CA GLY A 120 14.46 20.62 7.10
C GLY A 120 13.84 21.94 7.57
N LYS A 121 12.61 21.90 8.12
CA LYS A 121 11.96 23.07 8.74
C LYS A 121 12.64 23.49 10.04
N TYR A 122 12.99 22.54 10.91
CA TYR A 122 13.64 22.81 12.20
C TYR A 122 15.05 23.42 12.02
N THR A 123 15.78 22.96 11.01
CA THR A 123 17.13 23.45 10.68
C THR A 123 17.14 24.75 9.87
N GLY A 124 15.97 25.30 9.50
CA GLY A 124 15.86 26.52 8.69
C GLY A 124 16.33 26.36 7.24
N LEU A 125 16.53 25.12 6.77
CA LEU A 125 16.99 24.80 5.41
C LEU A 125 15.86 24.78 4.39
N LEU A 126 14.62 24.58 4.83
CA LEU A 126 13.39 24.71 4.05
C LEU A 126 12.67 25.98 4.51
N LYS A 127 12.44 26.93 3.58
CA LYS A 127 11.61 28.12 3.82
C LYS A 127 10.13 27.74 3.84
#